data_AF-A0A1R4KC91-F1
#
_entry.id   AF-A0A1R4KC91-F1
#
_cell.length_a   1.000
_cell.length_b   1.000
_cell.length_c   1.000
_cell.angle_alpha   90.00
_cell.angle_beta   90.00
_cell.angle_gamma   90.00
#
_symmetry.space_group_name_H-M   'P 1'
#
loop_
_entity.id
_entity.type
_entity.pdbx_description
1 polymer ?
#
loop_
_entity_poly.entity_id
_entity_poly.type
_entity_poly.pdbx_seq_one_letter_code
_entity_poly.pdbx_strand_id
1 'polypeptide(L)'
;MKFKIGDLVRFVDEPIEGHITSFQTDEIVGVTDDSGFEIPVPATKITLVHGNMRHIDDQDQPVRPKDNAPFTTKGIYLAVAGDQKEGLAKFFIVNHTSYDLLIAISEINGQKRTALFGEHVLAKDFIQFHTANFSNIGKWPNMDIQILRYSQSVQHVTQPIAIEMRIKPMNLLEQKEVDEIIDLKVWSFELDAPQENINVDKLKDHFISHRPNKR
;
A
#
# COMPACT_ATOMS: atom_id res chain seq x y z
N MET A 1 -17.43 14.12 7.89
CA MET A 1 -17.96 13.13 6.94
C MET A 1 -16.91 12.06 6.73
N LYS A 2 -17.29 10.78 6.82
CA LYS A 2 -16.38 9.61 6.85
C LYS A 2 -15.92 9.14 5.46
N PHE A 3 -16.61 9.58 4.41
CA PHE A 3 -16.42 9.13 3.02
C PHE A 3 -15.99 10.27 2.10
N LYS A 4 -15.35 9.93 0.98
CA LYS A 4 -14.90 10.83 -0.09
C LYS A 4 -15.36 10.30 -1.46
N ILE A 5 -15.46 11.21 -2.43
CA ILE A 5 -15.69 10.85 -3.83
C ILE A 5 -14.52 9.99 -4.32
N GLY A 6 -14.83 8.87 -4.96
CA GLY A 6 -13.89 7.87 -5.46
C GLY A 6 -13.64 6.70 -4.49
N ASP A 7 -14.09 6.78 -3.24
CA ASP A 7 -13.97 5.68 -2.28
C ASP A 7 -14.75 4.46 -2.78
N LEU A 8 -14.12 3.28 -2.76
CA LEU A 8 -14.81 2.01 -3.00
C LEU A 8 -15.61 1.66 -1.76
N VAL A 9 -16.90 1.43 -1.93
CA VAL A 9 -17.83 1.10 -0.85
C VAL A 9 -18.62 -0.15 -1.19
N ARG A 10 -18.97 -0.91 -0.15
CA ARG A 10 -19.85 -2.08 -0.23
C ARG A 10 -21.13 -1.77 0.51
N PHE A 11 -22.23 -2.26 -0.02
CA PHE A 11 -23.54 -2.16 0.59
C PHE A 11 -23.60 -3.09 1.80
N VAL A 12 -24.17 -2.64 2.91
CA VAL A 12 -24.20 -3.41 4.17
C VAL A 12 -25.12 -4.63 4.05
N ASP A 13 -26.24 -4.48 3.33
CA ASP A 13 -27.27 -5.53 3.23
C ASP A 13 -27.17 -6.34 1.93
N GLU A 14 -26.36 -5.89 0.97
CA GLU A 14 -26.31 -6.44 -0.39
C GLU A 14 -24.86 -6.70 -0.82
N PRO A 15 -24.59 -7.77 -1.58
CA PRO A 15 -23.25 -8.07 -2.09
C PRO A 15 -22.92 -7.21 -3.33
N ILE A 16 -23.15 -5.90 -3.23
CA ILE A 16 -22.92 -4.93 -4.29
C ILE A 16 -21.79 -4.00 -3.85
N GLU A 17 -20.86 -3.74 -4.75
CA GLU A 17 -19.76 -2.80 -4.58
C GLU A 17 -19.83 -1.72 -5.65
N GLY A 18 -19.32 -0.55 -5.31
CA GLY A 18 -19.19 0.55 -6.27
C GLY A 18 -18.42 1.72 -5.70
N HIS A 19 -18.19 2.72 -6.54
CA HIS A 19 -17.46 3.93 -6.18
C HIS A 19 -18.41 5.06 -5.84
N ILE A 20 -18.09 5.82 -4.79
CA ILE A 20 -18.82 7.04 -4.49
C ILE A 20 -18.58 8.06 -5.61
N THR A 21 -19.63 8.46 -6.30
CA THR A 21 -19.58 9.44 -7.40
C THR A 21 -20.24 10.75 -7.04
N SER A 22 -21.22 10.75 -6.12
CA SER A 22 -21.92 11.97 -5.71
C SER A 22 -22.30 11.98 -4.23
N PHE A 23 -22.45 13.18 -3.67
CA PHE A 23 -23.07 13.41 -2.35
C PHE A 23 -24.33 14.23 -2.54
N GLN A 24 -25.44 13.74 -2.00
CA GLN A 24 -26.75 14.39 -2.07
C GLN A 24 -27.18 14.89 -0.68
N THR A 25 -28.29 15.63 -0.65
CA THR A 25 -28.91 16.10 0.60
C THR A 25 -29.39 14.90 1.43
N ASP A 26 -29.48 15.08 2.75
CA ASP A 26 -29.96 14.06 3.70
C ASP A 26 -29.09 12.79 3.83
N GLU A 27 -27.76 12.96 3.76
CA GLU A 27 -26.78 11.87 3.94
C GLU A 27 -26.91 10.73 2.92
N ILE A 28 -27.50 11.01 1.76
CA ILE A 28 -27.55 10.10 0.62
C ILE A 28 -26.26 10.23 -0.20
N VAL A 29 -25.70 9.09 -0.58
CA VAL A 29 -24.48 8.98 -1.37
C VAL A 29 -24.81 8.25 -2.67
N GLY A 30 -24.38 8.80 -3.80
CA GLY A 30 -24.44 8.13 -5.09
C GLY A 30 -23.28 7.16 -5.22
N VAL A 31 -23.59 5.87 -5.37
CA VAL A 31 -22.60 4.81 -5.59
C VAL A 31 -22.78 4.25 -6.98
N THR A 32 -21.75 4.34 -7.80
CA THR A 32 -21.76 3.84 -9.18
C THR A 32 -21.03 2.51 -9.26
N ASP A 33 -21.69 1.51 -9.83
CA ASP A 33 -21.12 0.19 -10.11
C ASP A 33 -20.28 0.17 -11.41
N ASP A 34 -19.69 -0.98 -11.74
CA ASP A 34 -18.90 -1.16 -12.96
C ASP A 34 -19.72 -1.05 -14.26
N SER A 35 -21.06 -1.13 -14.17
CA SER A 35 -21.96 -0.94 -15.31
C SER A 35 -22.23 0.54 -15.63
N GLY A 36 -21.80 1.44 -14.74
CA GLY A 36 -22.04 2.88 -14.86
C GLY A 36 -23.41 3.31 -14.34
N PHE A 37 -24.11 2.45 -13.59
CA PHE A 37 -25.39 2.77 -12.98
C PHE A 37 -25.17 3.38 -11.59
N GLU A 38 -25.70 4.59 -11.36
CA GLU A 38 -25.62 5.27 -10.06
C GLU A 38 -26.82 4.91 -9.17
N ILE A 39 -26.52 4.30 -8.03
CA ILE A 39 -27.49 3.88 -7.04
C ILE A 39 -27.42 4.86 -5.85
N PRO A 40 -28.50 5.59 -5.54
CA PRO A 40 -28.55 6.44 -4.36
C PRO A 40 -28.78 5.58 -3.12
N VAL A 41 -27.86 5.63 -2.16
CA VAL A 41 -27.95 4.91 -0.90
C VAL A 41 -27.65 5.77 0.33
N PRO A 42 -28.32 5.54 1.47
CA PRO A 42 -27.97 6.21 2.71
C PRO A 42 -26.53 5.90 3.13
N ALA A 43 -25.80 6.90 3.63
CA ALA A 43 -24.43 6.74 4.11
C ALA A 43 -24.28 5.69 5.23
N THR A 44 -25.36 5.40 5.96
CA THR A 44 -25.41 4.36 7.01
C THR A 44 -25.48 2.93 6.46
N LYS A 45 -25.82 2.77 5.18
CA LYS A 45 -25.99 1.48 4.49
C LYS A 45 -24.82 1.11 3.60
N ILE A 46 -23.73 1.87 3.70
CA ILE A 46 -22.48 1.60 2.99
C ILE A 46 -21.31 1.54 3.96
N THR A 47 -20.35 0.67 3.67
CA THR A 47 -19.07 0.59 4.38
C THR A 47 -17.94 0.77 3.40
N LEU A 48 -16.84 1.37 3.85
CA LEU A 48 -15.67 1.56 3.00
C LEU A 48 -14.94 0.23 2.84
N VAL A 49 -14.69 -0.16 1.60
CA VAL A 49 -13.95 -1.38 1.27
C VAL A 49 -12.47 -1.04 1.30
N HIS A 50 -11.80 -1.45 2.38
CA HIS A 50 -10.35 -1.47 2.45
C HIS A 50 -9.88 -2.90 2.24
N GLY A 51 -9.51 -3.23 1.00
CA GLY A 51 -9.04 -4.57 0.64
C GLY A 51 -10.03 -5.71 0.90
N ASN A 52 -9.54 -6.94 0.70
CA ASN A 52 -10.30 -8.18 0.78
C ASN A 52 -10.85 -8.44 2.20
N MET A 53 -11.98 -7.83 2.54
CA MET A 53 -12.79 -8.24 3.70
C MET A 53 -13.55 -9.53 3.34
N ARG A 54 -12.86 -10.68 3.47
CA ARG A 54 -13.53 -11.96 3.74
C ARG A 54 -14.13 -11.87 5.14
N HIS A 55 -15.43 -12.18 5.29
CA HIS A 55 -16.07 -12.12 6.60
C HIS A 55 -15.52 -13.22 7.51
N ILE A 56 -15.45 -12.97 8.83
CA ILE A 56 -15.16 -14.01 9.83
C ILE A 56 -16.28 -15.08 9.86
N ASP A 57 -17.49 -14.72 9.39
CA ASP A 57 -18.63 -15.62 9.23
C ASP A 57 -18.60 -16.42 7.91
N ASP A 58 -17.66 -16.13 7.00
CA ASP A 58 -17.29 -17.07 5.94
C ASP A 58 -16.39 -18.15 6.57
N GLN A 59 -16.97 -18.98 7.44
CA GLN A 59 -16.33 -20.19 7.96
C GLN A 59 -16.27 -21.33 6.93
N ASP A 60 -16.10 -21.00 5.66
CA ASP A 60 -15.12 -21.78 4.92
C ASP A 60 -13.77 -21.25 5.39
N GLN A 61 -13.22 -21.87 6.46
CA GLN A 61 -11.78 -21.79 6.64
C GLN A 61 -11.21 -22.03 5.24
N PRO A 62 -10.41 -21.10 4.68
CA PRO A 62 -9.63 -21.48 3.53
C PRO A 62 -8.82 -22.64 4.08
N VAL A 63 -9.18 -23.86 3.68
CA VAL A 63 -8.29 -25.00 3.76
C VAL A 63 -7.14 -24.51 2.93
N ARG A 64 -6.15 -23.88 3.60
CA ARG A 64 -4.93 -23.44 2.98
C ARG A 64 -4.48 -24.70 2.26
N PRO A 65 -4.46 -24.74 0.92
CA PRO A 65 -3.98 -25.91 0.25
C PRO A 65 -2.63 -26.21 0.90
N LYS A 66 -2.38 -27.46 1.26
CA LYS A 66 -1.02 -27.90 1.56
C LYS A 66 -0.27 -27.82 0.24
N ASP A 67 0.00 -26.59 -0.19
CA ASP A 67 0.86 -26.33 -1.31
C ASP A 67 2.22 -26.79 -0.83
N ASN A 68 2.70 -27.89 -1.41
CA ASN A 68 4.11 -28.27 -1.38
C ASN A 68 4.98 -27.23 -2.13
N ALA A 69 4.45 -26.03 -2.41
CA ALA A 69 5.18 -24.93 -2.99
C ALA A 69 6.26 -24.45 -2.01
N PRO A 70 7.45 -24.07 -2.52
CA PRO A 70 8.51 -23.53 -1.69
C PRO A 70 8.01 -22.26 -0.98
N PHE A 71 8.28 -22.20 0.33
CA PHE A 71 7.91 -21.05 1.14
C PHE A 71 8.71 -19.82 0.70
N THR A 72 8.03 -18.82 0.12
CA THR A 72 8.66 -17.62 -0.42
C THR A 72 8.84 -16.59 0.69
N THR A 73 10.08 -16.26 1.05
CA THR A 73 10.36 -15.38 2.20
C THR A 73 10.52 -13.90 1.84
N LYS A 74 10.71 -13.58 0.56
CA LYS A 74 11.01 -12.23 0.06
C LYS A 74 10.04 -11.80 -1.03
N GLY A 75 9.91 -10.49 -1.22
CA GLY A 75 9.08 -9.89 -2.26
C GLY A 75 7.90 -9.13 -1.68
N ILE A 76 8.19 -8.13 -0.85
CA ILE A 76 7.17 -7.18 -0.40
C ILE A 76 7.44 -5.88 -1.13
N TYR A 77 6.46 -5.40 -1.90
CA TYR A 77 6.64 -4.24 -2.77
C TYR A 77 5.61 -3.16 -2.47
N LEU A 78 6.04 -1.90 -2.59
CA LEU A 78 5.13 -0.80 -2.87
C LEU A 78 5.05 -0.66 -4.39
N ALA A 79 3.85 -0.78 -4.95
CA ALA A 79 3.61 -0.62 -6.38
C ALA A 79 2.82 0.65 -6.67
N VAL A 80 3.15 1.35 -7.74
CA VAL A 80 2.42 2.52 -8.23
C VAL A 80 1.90 2.27 -9.64
N ALA A 81 0.58 2.25 -9.80
CA ALA A 81 -0.10 2.15 -11.09
C ALA A 81 -0.63 3.51 -11.58
N GLY A 82 -1.06 3.57 -12.84
CA GLY A 82 -1.71 4.75 -13.45
C GLY A 82 -0.85 5.49 -14.47
N ASP A 83 -1.45 6.11 -15.47
CA ASP A 83 -0.73 6.84 -16.52
C ASP A 83 -0.51 8.32 -16.10
N GLN A 84 0.71 8.82 -16.29
CA GLN A 84 1.03 10.23 -16.06
C GLN A 84 0.15 11.18 -16.90
N LYS A 85 -0.37 10.71 -18.03
CA LYS A 85 -1.30 11.45 -18.90
C LYS A 85 -2.75 11.46 -18.38
N GLU A 86 -3.18 10.39 -17.73
CA GLU A 86 -4.54 10.25 -17.15
C GLU A 86 -4.65 10.91 -15.76
N GLY A 87 -3.51 11.15 -15.11
CA GLY A 87 -3.39 12.07 -14.00
C GLY A 87 -3.55 11.46 -12.61
N LEU A 88 -4.07 10.23 -12.45
CA LEU A 88 -4.19 9.56 -11.16
C LEU A 88 -3.20 8.40 -11.00
N ALA A 89 -2.48 8.41 -9.89
CA ALA A 89 -1.59 7.36 -9.44
C ALA A 89 -2.28 6.55 -8.32
N LYS A 90 -2.27 5.23 -8.43
CA LYS A 90 -2.81 4.30 -7.42
C LYS A 90 -1.66 3.56 -6.76
N PHE A 91 -1.65 3.52 -5.43
CA PHE A 91 -0.58 2.94 -4.63
C PHE A 91 -1.07 1.65 -3.99
N PHE A 92 -0.24 0.61 -4.11
CA PHE A 92 -0.54 -0.71 -3.61
C PHE A 92 0.60 -1.21 -2.73
N ILE A 93 0.26 -2.03 -1.73
CA ILE A 93 1.20 -3.01 -1.21
C ILE A 93 0.93 -4.32 -1.92
N VAL A 94 1.99 -4.95 -2.42
CA VAL A 94 1.94 -6.24 -3.09
C VAL A 94 2.79 -7.23 -2.31
N ASN A 95 2.17 -8.33 -1.89
CA ASN A 95 2.81 -9.35 -1.08
C ASN A 95 3.08 -10.61 -1.91
N HIS A 96 4.28 -10.70 -2.49
CA HIS A 96 4.74 -11.91 -3.16
C HIS A 96 5.25 -12.99 -2.19
N THR A 97 5.20 -12.76 -0.88
CA THR A 97 5.68 -13.73 0.10
C THR A 97 4.62 -14.76 0.46
N SER A 98 5.06 -15.84 1.12
CA SER A 98 4.19 -16.82 1.77
C SER A 98 3.79 -16.42 3.21
N TYR A 99 4.17 -15.23 3.66
CA TYR A 99 3.73 -14.67 4.94
C TYR A 99 2.43 -13.90 4.74
N ASP A 100 1.58 -13.89 5.76
CA ASP A 100 0.61 -12.82 5.90
C ASP A 100 1.34 -11.59 6.49
N LEU A 101 0.92 -10.38 6.12
CA LEU A 101 1.56 -9.13 6.53
C LEU A 101 0.61 -8.33 7.41
N LEU A 102 1.12 -7.81 8.53
CA LEU A 102 0.47 -6.76 9.29
C LEU A 102 1.18 -5.46 8.98
N ILE A 103 0.45 -4.49 8.44
CA ILE A 103 1.02 -3.27 7.86
C ILE A 103 0.46 -2.04 8.56
N ALA A 104 1.32 -1.06 8.81
CA ALA A 104 0.93 0.29 9.16
C ALA A 104 1.69 1.28 8.25
N ILE A 105 0.96 2.20 7.62
CA ILE A 105 1.50 3.25 6.77
C ILE A 105 1.03 4.59 7.30
N SER A 106 1.96 5.49 7.55
CA SER A 106 1.67 6.85 8.03
C SER A 106 2.37 7.90 7.18
N GLU A 107 1.73 9.06 7.02
CA GLU A 107 2.36 10.24 6.45
C GLU A 107 3.27 10.91 7.49
N ILE A 108 4.47 11.25 7.05
CA ILE A 108 5.51 11.92 7.83
C ILE A 108 5.36 13.44 7.68
N ASN A 109 5.10 14.09 8.82
CA ASN A 109 5.04 15.54 8.92
C ASN A 109 6.00 16.00 10.03
N GLY A 110 7.30 16.10 9.67
CA GLY A 110 8.38 16.32 10.63
C GLY A 110 8.47 15.19 11.65
N GLN A 111 8.33 15.52 12.94
CA GLN A 111 8.30 14.54 14.04
C GLN A 111 6.93 13.89 14.25
N LYS A 112 5.89 14.33 13.53
CA LYS A 112 4.55 13.78 13.64
C LYS A 112 4.31 12.72 12.56
N ARG A 113 3.42 11.78 12.87
CA ARG A 113 2.91 10.77 11.95
C ARG A 113 1.39 10.85 11.93
N THR A 114 0.80 10.85 10.74
CA THR A 114 -0.64 10.76 10.54
C THR A 114 -0.93 9.44 9.85
N ALA A 115 -1.76 8.57 10.42
CA ALA A 115 -2.09 7.29 9.80
C ALA A 115 -2.72 7.49 8.42
N LEU A 116 -2.22 6.78 7.42
CA LEU A 116 -2.79 6.70 6.07
C LEU A 116 -3.53 5.38 5.88
N PHE A 117 -2.98 4.29 6.41
CA PHE A 117 -3.48 2.94 6.19
C PHE A 117 -2.95 1.98 7.26
N GLY A 118 -3.72 0.96 7.61
CA GLY A 118 -3.22 -0.11 8.48
C GLY A 118 -4.13 -1.33 8.43
N GLU A 119 -3.63 -2.43 7.88
CA GLU A 119 -4.42 -3.63 7.57
C GLU A 119 -3.57 -4.91 7.59
N HIS A 120 -4.27 -6.03 7.50
CA HIS A 120 -3.71 -7.35 7.27
C HIS A 120 -3.77 -7.71 5.77
N VAL A 121 -2.63 -8.07 5.17
CA VAL A 121 -2.53 -8.49 3.76
C VAL A 121 -2.15 -9.96 3.71
N LEU A 122 -2.96 -10.79 3.07
CA LEU A 122 -2.72 -12.23 3.00
C LEU A 122 -1.47 -12.56 2.16
N ALA A 123 -0.91 -13.75 2.38
CA ALA A 123 0.10 -14.32 1.49
C ALA A 123 -0.38 -14.31 0.03
N LYS A 124 0.50 -13.90 -0.90
CA LYS A 124 0.22 -13.82 -2.34
C LYS A 124 -0.99 -12.94 -2.69
N ASP A 125 -1.17 -11.85 -1.94
CA ASP A 125 -2.27 -10.89 -2.13
C ASP A 125 -1.75 -9.45 -2.23
N PHE A 126 -2.64 -8.51 -2.53
CA PHE A 126 -2.32 -7.10 -2.64
C PHE A 126 -3.45 -6.21 -2.10
N ILE A 127 -3.13 -4.95 -1.82
CA ILE A 127 -4.12 -3.99 -1.33
C ILE A 127 -3.78 -2.58 -1.80
N GLN A 128 -4.78 -1.86 -2.33
CA GLN A 128 -4.65 -0.44 -2.61
C GLN A 128 -4.78 0.34 -1.29
N PHE A 129 -3.84 1.24 -1.00
CA PHE A 129 -3.85 2.01 0.24
C PHE A 129 -3.89 3.53 0.03
N HIS A 130 -3.60 4.01 -1.18
CA HIS A 130 -3.59 5.43 -1.47
C HIS A 130 -3.86 5.73 -2.94
N THR A 131 -4.36 6.94 -3.23
CA THR A 131 -4.48 7.50 -4.57
C THR A 131 -4.01 8.94 -4.54
N ALA A 132 -3.22 9.35 -5.53
CA ALA A 132 -2.71 10.72 -5.64
C ALA A 132 -2.69 11.19 -7.09
N ASN A 133 -2.56 12.50 -7.33
CA ASN A 133 -2.52 13.05 -8.68
C ASN A 133 -1.05 13.26 -9.14
N PHE A 134 -0.69 12.80 -10.34
CA PHE A 134 0.64 12.96 -10.92
C PHE A 134 1.07 14.43 -11.07
N SER A 135 0.14 15.35 -11.34
CA SER A 135 0.43 16.80 -11.40
C SER A 135 0.98 17.36 -10.08
N ASN A 136 0.69 16.69 -8.96
CA ASN A 136 1.11 17.06 -7.61
C ASN A 136 2.14 16.09 -7.02
N ILE A 137 2.94 15.41 -7.85
CA ILE A 137 3.95 14.45 -7.39
C ILE A 137 4.91 15.01 -6.33
N GLY A 138 5.26 16.31 -6.40
CA GLY A 138 6.08 16.97 -5.38
C GLY A 138 5.42 17.06 -4.00
N LYS A 139 4.09 16.87 -3.93
CA LYS A 139 3.28 16.90 -2.70
C LYS A 139 2.81 15.50 -2.27
N TRP A 140 3.24 14.44 -2.94
CA TRP A 140 2.94 13.08 -2.48
C TRP A 140 3.51 12.84 -1.07
N PRO A 141 2.82 12.04 -0.26
CA PRO A 141 3.20 11.81 1.13
C PRO A 141 4.61 11.22 1.20
N ASN A 142 5.39 11.69 2.17
CA ASN A 142 6.52 10.92 2.67
C ASN A 142 5.97 9.90 3.66
N MET A 143 6.26 8.63 3.47
CA MET A 143 5.59 7.55 4.18
C MET A 143 6.54 6.88 5.17
N ASP A 144 6.03 6.62 6.37
CA ASP A 144 6.61 5.72 7.36
C ASP A 144 5.85 4.40 7.26
N ILE A 145 6.53 3.35 6.80
CA ILE A 145 5.94 2.04 6.53
C ILE A 145 6.52 1.03 7.51
N GLN A 146 5.64 0.40 8.29
CA GLN A 146 5.98 -0.65 9.24
C GLN A 146 5.29 -1.95 8.84
N ILE A 147 6.05 -3.04 8.78
CA ILE A 147 5.55 -4.35 8.36
C ILE A 147 6.02 -5.44 9.31
N LEU A 148 5.08 -6.24 9.79
CA LEU A 148 5.35 -7.48 10.52
C LEU A 148 4.93 -8.66 9.65
N ARG A 149 5.78 -9.69 9.60
CA ARG A 149 5.49 -10.95 8.94
C ARG A 149 4.83 -11.91 9.92
N TYR A 150 3.75 -12.55 9.49
CA TYR A 150 3.03 -13.56 10.25
C TYR A 150 2.97 -14.87 9.45
N SER A 151 3.25 -15.99 10.13
CA SER A 151 3.07 -17.33 9.57
C SER A 151 2.65 -18.29 10.68
N GLN A 152 1.80 -19.25 10.33
CA GLN A 152 1.45 -20.39 11.19
C GLN A 152 2.43 -21.56 11.03
N SER A 153 3.27 -21.55 9.98
CA SER A 153 4.35 -22.52 9.80
C SER A 153 5.60 -22.10 10.57
N VAL A 154 6.41 -23.08 10.98
CA VAL A 154 7.70 -22.82 11.62
C VAL A 154 8.62 -22.10 10.63
N GLN A 155 9.03 -20.88 10.96
CA GLN A 155 9.92 -20.05 10.16
C GLN A 155 11.00 -19.42 11.05
N HIS A 156 12.08 -18.96 10.42
CA HIS A 156 13.08 -18.14 11.11
C HIS A 156 12.47 -16.81 11.55
N VAL A 157 12.87 -16.33 12.73
CA VAL A 157 12.45 -15.02 13.24
C VAL A 157 12.96 -13.93 12.30
N THR A 158 12.06 -13.07 11.83
CA THR A 158 12.39 -11.88 11.04
C THR A 158 12.22 -10.63 11.88
N GLN A 159 13.08 -9.64 11.69
CA GLN A 159 12.88 -8.32 12.28
C GLN A 159 11.69 -7.61 11.60
N PRO A 160 10.95 -6.75 12.33
CA PRO A 160 10.01 -5.81 11.73
C PRO A 160 10.71 -4.99 10.65
N ILE A 161 10.05 -4.80 9.51
CA ILE A 161 10.50 -3.82 8.51
C ILE A 161 9.98 -2.47 8.96
N ALA A 162 10.88 -1.49 9.03
CA ALA A 162 10.55 -0.09 9.19
C ALA A 162 11.31 0.71 8.13
N ILE A 163 10.59 1.39 7.24
CA ILE A 163 11.18 2.14 6.14
C ILE A 163 10.48 3.48 5.97
N GLU A 164 11.30 4.53 5.82
CA GLU A 164 10.83 5.83 5.36
C GLU A 164 10.97 5.87 3.83
N MET A 165 9.85 6.10 3.13
CA MET A 165 9.79 6.09 1.68
C MET A 165 9.12 7.35 1.13
N ARG A 166 9.83 8.01 0.22
CA ARG A 166 9.32 9.12 -0.59
C ARG A 166 9.51 8.81 -2.06
N ILE A 167 8.42 8.73 -2.80
CA ILE A 167 8.45 8.56 -4.26
C ILE A 167 8.71 9.92 -4.90
N LYS A 168 9.81 10.03 -5.64
CA LYS A 168 10.21 11.24 -6.37
C LYS A 168 9.89 11.08 -7.85
N PRO A 169 9.76 12.19 -8.61
CA PRO A 169 9.52 12.12 -10.06
C PRO A 169 10.53 11.26 -10.81
N MET A 170 11.81 11.29 -10.41
CA MET A 170 12.86 10.49 -11.04
C MET A 170 12.64 8.98 -10.91
N ASN A 171 11.99 8.54 -9.82
CA ASN A 171 11.66 7.12 -9.62
C ASN A 171 10.62 6.63 -10.63
N LEU A 172 9.85 7.53 -11.25
CA LEU A 172 8.80 7.19 -12.22
C LEU A 172 9.26 7.38 -13.67
N LEU A 173 10.55 7.65 -13.88
CA LEU A 173 11.17 7.63 -15.22
C LEU A 173 11.53 6.21 -15.66
N GLU A 174 11.65 5.29 -14.69
CA GLU A 174 11.89 3.88 -14.95
C GLU A 174 10.71 3.26 -15.72
N GLN A 175 11.00 2.24 -16.50
CA GLN A 175 9.98 1.53 -17.24
C GLN A 175 9.11 0.72 -16.28
N LYS A 176 7.79 0.77 -16.48
CA LYS A 176 6.87 -0.06 -15.73
C LYS A 176 7.00 -1.53 -16.11
N GLU A 177 6.82 -2.38 -15.12
CA GLU A 177 6.75 -3.83 -15.28
C GLU A 177 5.33 -4.31 -14.97
N VAL A 178 4.96 -5.46 -15.53
CA VAL A 178 3.69 -6.11 -15.18
C VAL A 178 3.94 -6.91 -13.91
N ASP A 179 3.20 -6.61 -12.86
CA ASP A 179 3.25 -7.39 -11.62
C ASP A 179 2.24 -8.55 -11.68
N GLU A 180 2.71 -9.76 -11.36
CA GLU A 180 1.94 -11.00 -11.53
C GLU A 180 0.77 -11.17 -10.55
N ILE A 181 0.80 -10.48 -9.40
CA ILE A 181 -0.25 -10.59 -8.38
C ILE A 181 -1.38 -9.61 -8.66
N ILE A 182 -1.04 -8.38 -9.04
CA ILE A 182 -2.04 -7.33 -9.29
C ILE A 182 -2.49 -7.25 -10.75
N ASP A 183 -1.80 -7.92 -11.67
CA ASP A 183 -2.02 -7.92 -13.12
C ASP A 183 -2.09 -6.50 -13.74
N LEU A 184 -1.23 -5.60 -13.26
CA LEU A 184 -1.14 -4.21 -13.72
C LEU A 184 0.30 -3.83 -14.05
N LYS A 185 0.45 -2.88 -14.98
CA LYS A 185 1.72 -2.20 -15.24
C LYS A 185 2.01 -1.17 -14.15
N VAL A 186 3.07 -1.40 -13.39
CA VAL A 186 3.42 -0.60 -12.21
C VAL A 186 4.91 -0.24 -12.16
N TRP A 187 5.20 0.84 -11.43
CA TRP A 187 6.53 1.05 -10.86
C TRP A 187 6.59 0.32 -9.52
N SER A 188 7.59 -0.53 -9.32
CA SER A 188 7.71 -1.39 -8.14
C SER A 188 8.92 -0.99 -7.29
N PHE A 189 8.70 -0.85 -5.98
CA PHE A 189 9.73 -0.50 -5.00
C PHE A 189 9.80 -1.59 -3.93
N GLU A 190 10.90 -2.36 -3.89
CA GLU A 190 11.10 -3.44 -2.91
C GLU A 190 11.26 -2.87 -1.50
N LEU A 191 10.42 -3.31 -0.57
CA LEU A 191 10.39 -2.87 0.83
C LEU A 191 11.21 -3.79 1.74
N ASP A 192 11.49 -5.02 1.31
CA ASP A 192 12.25 -6.01 2.06
C ASP A 192 13.63 -6.33 1.50
N ALA A 193 14.14 -5.44 0.64
CA ALA A 193 15.53 -5.42 0.26
C ALA A 193 16.43 -5.27 1.50
N PRO A 194 17.62 -5.90 1.54
CA PRO A 194 18.56 -5.70 2.63
C PRO A 194 18.92 -4.22 2.69
N GLN A 195 18.68 -3.56 3.83
CA GLN A 195 19.17 -2.20 4.02
C GLN A 195 20.70 -2.25 3.97
N GLU A 196 21.30 -1.68 2.91
CA GLU A 196 22.71 -1.32 2.97
C GLU A 196 22.82 -0.29 4.10
N ASN A 197 23.39 -0.72 5.23
CA ASN A 197 23.83 0.20 6.26
C ASN A 197 24.90 1.10 5.62
N ILE A 198 24.50 2.19 4.98
CA ILE A 198 25.38 3.30 4.63
C ILE A 198 25.80 3.88 5.97
N ASN A 199 26.85 3.28 6.52
CA ASN A 199 27.41 3.63 7.80
C ASN A 199 28.01 5.03 7.64
N VAL A 200 27.21 6.05 7.99
CA VAL A 200 27.54 7.47 7.88
C VAL A 200 28.84 7.79 8.65
N ASP A 201 29.24 6.94 9.58
CA ASP A 201 30.50 7.02 10.30
C ASP A 201 31.73 6.78 9.42
N LYS A 202 31.66 5.93 8.38
CA LYS A 202 32.78 5.75 7.44
C LYS A 202 33.04 6.95 6.54
N LEU A 203 32.04 7.83 6.34
CA LEU A 203 32.23 9.05 5.56
C LEU A 203 33.00 10.12 6.35
N LYS A 204 32.87 10.17 7.68
CA LYS A 204 33.58 11.16 8.51
C LYS A 204 35.09 10.93 8.56
N ASP A 205 35.53 9.67 8.53
CA ASP A 205 36.96 9.34 8.57
C ASP A 205 37.69 9.70 7.27
N HIS A 206 37.01 9.76 6.13
CA HIS A 206 37.61 10.14 4.84
C HIS A 206 37.71 11.65 4.61
N PHE A 207 36.94 12.49 5.32
CA PHE A 207 36.97 13.96 5.11
C PHE A 207 37.91 14.73 6.05
N ILE A 208 38.58 14.07 7.01
CA ILE A 208 39.43 14.78 8.01
C ILE A 208 40.94 14.80 7.64
N SER A 209 41.39 14.10 6.59
CA SER A 209 42.84 13.93 6.33
C SER A 209 43.57 15.08 5.61
N HIS A 210 42.92 16.20 5.29
CA HIS A 210 43.58 17.30 4.53
C HIS A 210 43.38 18.69 5.13
N ARG A 211 43.73 18.87 6.41
CA ARG A 211 44.14 20.20 6.91
C ARG A 211 45.66 20.27 6.96
N PRO A 212 46.32 21.06 6.10
CA PRO A 212 47.75 21.33 6.25
C PRO A 212 47.96 22.13 7.54
N ASN A 213 48.82 21.61 8.41
CA ASN A 213 49.32 22.35 9.57
C ASN A 213 50.01 23.62 9.08
N LYS A 214 49.43 24.78 9.40
CA LYS A 214 50.10 26.07 9.28
C LYS A 214 51.09 26.18 10.45
N ARG A 215 52.38 26.06 10.16
CA ARG A 215 53.47 26.57 10.99
C ARG A 215 54.51 27.21 10.09
#